data_AF-A0A1Q7BJL4-F1
#
_entry.id   AF-A0A1Q7BJL4-F1
#
_cell.length_a   1.000
_cell.length_b   1.000
_cell.length_c   1.000
_cell.angle_alpha   90.00
_cell.angle_beta   90.00
_cell.angle_gamma   90.00
#
_symmetry.space_group_name_H-M   'P 1'
#
loop_
_entity.id
_entity.type
_entity.pdbx_description
1 polymer ?
#
loop_
_entity_poly.entity_id
_entity_poly.type
_entity_poly.pdbx_seq_one_letter_code
_entity_poly.pdbx_strand_id
1 'polypeptide(L)'
;MTEVIRSTLELYRDALHATVRSIARGWIIALAVVVFAGIMLVASAIAAPLGILGGFLLGAVNSLLIGTTLGLVEQAVSSARQLNLNDIKSSFGQYFWEVITVGFVLWLPIMLIDKGAAANPYGPFLAAAIFLLLFILLNPAPEVIYQIRPGSPLDVIRLSYEFVIENWIEWFLPLALVVAPFGLSFFFTISERMGRGALLDFFQILIL
;
A
#
# COMPACT_ATOMS: atom_id res chain seq x y z
N MET A 1 40.67 2.95 -3.79
CA MET A 1 39.66 3.81 -3.15
C MET A 1 38.92 4.69 -4.15
N THR A 2 39.61 5.42 -5.04
CA THR A 2 38.99 6.29 -6.06
C THR A 2 38.08 5.54 -7.06
N GLU A 3 38.44 4.31 -7.42
CA GLU A 3 37.65 3.48 -8.35
C GLU A 3 36.32 3.03 -7.73
N VAL A 4 36.33 2.56 -6.48
CA VAL A 4 35.11 2.18 -5.75
C VAL A 4 34.15 3.37 -5.61
N ILE A 5 34.66 4.56 -5.27
CA ILE A 5 33.83 5.77 -5.18
C ILE A 5 33.22 6.11 -6.54
N ARG A 6 34.01 6.02 -7.62
CA ARG A 6 33.52 6.29 -8.99
C ARG A 6 32.43 5.28 -9.40
N SER A 7 32.67 3.98 -9.24
CA SER A 7 31.68 2.95 -9.58
C SER A 7 30.39 3.10 -8.79
N THR A 8 30.49 3.44 -7.50
CA THR A 8 29.31 3.71 -6.65
C THR A 8 28.53 4.94 -7.15
N LEU A 9 29.22 6.04 -7.52
CA LEU A 9 28.56 7.22 -8.06
C LEU A 9 27.89 6.95 -9.41
N GLU A 10 28.54 6.18 -10.28
CA GLU A 10 27.98 5.74 -11.56
C GLU A 10 26.71 4.91 -11.35
N LEU A 11 26.74 3.95 -10.42
CA LEU A 11 25.57 3.17 -10.04
C LEU A 11 24.40 4.04 -9.57
N TYR A 12 24.64 5.00 -8.69
CA TYR A 12 23.59 5.91 -8.21
C TYR A 12 23.04 6.79 -9.34
N ARG A 13 23.90 7.25 -10.24
CA ARG A 13 23.48 8.05 -11.40
C ARG A 13 22.59 7.24 -12.35
N ASP A 14 22.98 6.00 -12.63
CA ASP A 14 22.21 5.11 -13.51
C ASP A 14 20.88 4.73 -12.88
N ALA A 15 20.86 4.46 -11.57
CA ALA A 15 19.62 4.24 -10.82
C ALA A 15 18.70 5.47 -10.88
N LEU A 16 19.23 6.68 -10.71
CA LEU A 16 18.44 7.91 -10.79
C LEU A 16 17.87 8.12 -12.21
N HIS A 17 18.67 7.91 -13.25
CA HIS A 17 18.18 7.97 -14.64
C HIS A 17 17.10 6.92 -14.92
N ALA A 18 17.26 5.70 -14.39
CA ALA A 18 16.25 4.64 -14.50
C ALA A 18 14.95 5.04 -13.78
N THR A 19 15.03 5.62 -12.58
CA THR A 19 13.89 6.13 -11.82
C THR A 19 13.15 7.21 -12.57
N VAL A 20 13.84 8.24 -13.07
CA VAL A 20 13.20 9.33 -13.86
C VAL A 20 12.53 8.77 -15.12
N ARG A 21 13.19 7.84 -15.82
CA ARG A 21 12.61 7.20 -17.00
C ARG A 21 11.39 6.33 -16.63
N SER A 22 11.40 5.69 -15.47
CA SER A 22 10.26 4.92 -14.96
C SER A 22 9.08 5.83 -14.68
N ILE A 23 9.29 6.93 -13.96
CA ILE A 23 8.26 7.95 -13.68
C ILE A 23 7.67 8.51 -14.97
N ALA A 24 8.52 8.89 -15.93
CA ALA A 24 8.08 9.44 -17.20
C ALA A 24 7.29 8.42 -18.05
N ARG A 25 7.58 7.12 -17.94
CA ARG A 25 6.83 6.05 -18.64
C ARG A 25 5.53 5.66 -17.92
N GLY A 26 5.51 5.78 -16.60
CA GLY A 26 4.41 5.38 -15.73
C GLY A 26 3.54 6.54 -15.23
N TRP A 27 3.70 7.76 -15.76
CA TRP A 27 2.97 8.95 -15.27
C TRP A 27 1.45 8.77 -15.22
N ILE A 28 0.90 7.92 -16.10
CA ILE A 28 -0.53 7.61 -16.15
C ILE A 28 -1.02 6.91 -14.88
N ILE A 29 -0.15 6.21 -14.14
CA ILE A 29 -0.49 5.61 -12.85
C ILE A 29 -0.84 6.72 -11.85
N ALA A 30 -0.06 7.80 -11.81
CA ALA A 30 -0.35 8.93 -10.93
C ALA A 30 -1.71 9.57 -11.26
N LEU A 31 -2.03 9.72 -12.56
CA LEU A 31 -3.34 10.20 -12.98
C LEU A 31 -4.45 9.21 -12.58
N ALA A 32 -4.25 7.91 -12.77
CA ALA A 32 -5.22 6.88 -12.40
C ALA A 32 -5.50 6.90 -10.88
N VAL A 33 -4.47 6.99 -10.04
CA VAL A 33 -4.62 7.09 -8.58
C VAL A 33 -5.43 8.32 -8.18
N VAL A 34 -5.20 9.49 -8.80
CA VAL A 34 -6.02 10.69 -8.53
C VAL A 34 -7.48 10.48 -8.93
N VAL A 35 -7.74 9.85 -10.08
CA VAL A 35 -9.11 9.50 -10.51
C VAL A 35 -9.75 8.51 -9.54
N PHE A 36 -9.01 7.50 -9.12
CA PHE A 36 -9.47 6.50 -8.15
C PHE A 36 -9.81 7.13 -6.80
N ALA A 37 -9.05 8.14 -6.35
CA ALA A 37 -9.38 8.93 -5.17
C ALA A 37 -10.74 9.63 -5.31
N GLY A 38 -10.99 10.23 -6.48
CA GLY A 38 -12.29 10.83 -6.81
C GLY A 38 -13.43 9.82 -6.82
N ILE A 39 -13.21 8.62 -7.37
CA ILE A 39 -14.20 7.52 -7.34
C ILE A 39 -14.48 7.11 -5.89
N MET A 40 -13.46 6.98 -5.05
CA MET A 40 -13.62 6.60 -3.65
C MET A 40 -14.38 7.66 -2.85
N LEU A 41 -14.17 8.95 -3.12
CA LEU A 41 -14.95 10.06 -2.54
C LEU A 41 -16.43 9.98 -2.91
N VAL A 42 -16.74 9.70 -4.18
CA VAL A 42 -18.13 9.53 -4.61
C VAL A 42 -18.75 8.28 -3.99
N ALA A 43 -18.02 7.17 -3.96
CA ALA A 43 -18.46 5.94 -3.34
C ALA A 43 -18.76 6.12 -1.84
N SER A 44 -17.93 6.87 -1.11
CA SER A 44 -18.14 7.13 0.31
C SER A 44 -19.38 7.99 0.58
N ALA A 45 -19.63 9.00 -0.25
CA ALA A 45 -20.85 9.81 -0.16
C ALA A 45 -22.12 8.98 -0.40
N ILE A 46 -22.08 8.04 -1.35
CA ILE A 46 -23.20 7.13 -1.65
C ILE A 46 -23.37 6.06 -0.54
N ALA A 47 -22.26 5.59 0.02
CA ALA A 47 -22.24 4.53 1.03
C ALA A 47 -22.60 5.02 2.43
N ALA A 48 -22.36 6.30 2.74
CA ALA A 48 -22.62 6.91 4.06
C ALA A 48 -24.01 6.59 4.65
N PRO A 49 -25.14 6.72 3.90
CA PRO A 49 -26.46 6.40 4.44
C PRO A 49 -26.75 4.90 4.60
N LEU A 50 -25.92 4.01 4.07
CA LEU A 50 -26.20 2.56 4.00
C LEU A 50 -25.71 1.77 5.23
N GLY A 51 -25.08 2.43 6.21
CA GLY A 51 -24.57 1.79 7.42
C GLY A 51 -23.59 0.64 7.12
N ILE A 52 -23.85 -0.55 7.68
CA ILE A 52 -22.99 -1.73 7.49
C ILE A 52 -22.86 -2.13 6.01
N LEU A 53 -23.95 -2.05 5.24
CA LEU A 53 -23.93 -2.33 3.80
C LEU A 53 -23.04 -1.34 3.06
N GLY A 54 -22.99 -0.08 3.52
CA GLY A 54 -22.07 0.93 3.04
C GLY A 54 -20.61 0.53 3.27
N GLY A 55 -20.30 -0.04 4.43
CA GLY A 55 -18.96 -0.58 4.73
C GLY A 55 -18.52 -1.68 3.75
N PHE A 56 -19.41 -2.64 3.44
CA PHE A 56 -19.11 -3.68 2.44
C PHE A 56 -18.95 -3.12 1.03
N LEU A 57 -19.81 -2.15 0.63
CA LEU A 57 -19.68 -1.47 -0.65
C LEU A 57 -18.33 -0.75 -0.76
N LEU A 58 -17.94 -0.02 0.28
CA LEU A 58 -16.66 0.69 0.32
C LEU A 58 -15.48 -0.29 0.29
N GLY A 59 -15.53 -1.37 1.05
CA GLY A 59 -14.50 -2.40 1.02
C GLY A 59 -14.33 -3.02 -0.37
N ALA A 60 -15.43 -3.27 -1.08
CA ALA A 60 -15.40 -3.79 -2.45
C ALA A 60 -14.83 -2.78 -3.45
N VAL A 61 -15.29 -1.53 -3.41
CA VAL A 61 -14.75 -0.46 -4.29
C VAL A 61 -13.26 -0.26 -4.01
N ASN A 62 -12.87 -0.20 -2.74
CA ASN A 62 -11.48 -0.03 -2.34
C ASN A 62 -10.60 -1.18 -2.85
N SER A 63 -11.03 -2.43 -2.64
CA SER A 63 -10.33 -3.62 -3.13
C SER A 63 -10.19 -3.63 -4.65
N LEU A 64 -11.19 -3.13 -5.37
CA LEU A 64 -11.17 -2.99 -6.82
C LEU A 64 -10.14 -1.96 -7.29
N LEU A 65 -10.12 -0.78 -6.66
CA LEU A 65 -9.21 0.31 -7.00
C LEU A 65 -7.75 -0.06 -6.69
N ILE A 66 -7.52 -0.71 -5.56
CA ILE A 66 -6.18 -1.18 -5.18
C ILE A 66 -5.76 -2.31 -6.09
N GLY A 67 -6.61 -3.31 -6.32
CA GLY A 67 -6.29 -4.41 -7.22
C GLY A 67 -5.95 -3.92 -8.63
N THR A 68 -6.63 -2.87 -9.09
CA THR A 68 -6.30 -2.19 -10.34
C THR A 68 -4.95 -1.47 -10.28
N THR A 69 -4.66 -0.80 -9.17
CA THR A 69 -3.38 -0.12 -8.93
C THR A 69 -2.23 -1.13 -8.91
N LEU A 70 -2.39 -2.28 -8.27
CA LEU A 70 -1.39 -3.36 -8.27
C LEU A 70 -1.14 -3.89 -9.67
N GLY A 71 -2.19 -4.09 -10.48
CA GLY A 71 -2.04 -4.48 -11.89
C GLY A 71 -1.29 -3.44 -12.72
N LEU A 72 -1.55 -2.15 -12.49
CA LEU A 72 -0.81 -1.06 -13.15
C LEU A 72 0.67 -1.02 -12.72
N VAL A 73 0.95 -1.21 -11.44
CA VAL A 73 2.31 -1.27 -10.91
C VAL A 73 3.05 -2.49 -11.48
N GLU A 74 2.41 -3.66 -11.52
CA GLU A 74 2.96 -4.84 -12.16
C GLU A 74 3.34 -4.56 -13.61
N GLN A 75 2.44 -3.96 -14.40
CA GLN A 75 2.74 -3.61 -15.78
C GLN A 75 3.90 -2.60 -15.88
N ALA A 76 4.00 -1.62 -14.99
CA ALA A 76 5.13 -0.67 -14.96
C ALA A 76 6.47 -1.33 -14.61
N VAL A 77 6.46 -2.32 -13.72
CA VAL A 77 7.67 -3.03 -13.29
C VAL A 77 8.10 -4.05 -14.35
N SER A 78 7.15 -4.82 -14.90
CA SER A 78 7.43 -5.90 -15.85
C SER A 78 7.62 -5.41 -17.29
N SER A 79 6.98 -4.30 -17.68
CA SER A 79 7.02 -3.81 -19.05
C SER A 79 8.03 -2.68 -19.21
N ALA A 80 8.99 -2.84 -20.12
CA ALA A 80 9.94 -1.76 -20.46
C ALA A 80 9.30 -0.62 -21.30
N ARG A 81 8.01 -0.72 -21.64
CA ARG A 81 7.29 0.25 -22.49
C ARG A 81 6.58 1.33 -21.67
N GLN A 82 6.15 2.39 -22.36
CA GLN A 82 5.27 3.41 -21.79
C GLN A 82 3.86 2.85 -21.56
N LEU A 83 3.27 3.19 -20.42
CA LEU A 83 1.89 2.83 -20.09
C LEU A 83 0.89 3.77 -20.76
N ASN A 84 -0.26 3.23 -21.13
CA ASN A 84 -1.35 3.94 -21.81
C ASN A 84 -2.71 3.62 -21.17
N LEU A 85 -3.78 4.25 -21.67
CA LEU A 85 -5.13 4.08 -21.10
C LEU A 85 -5.70 2.66 -21.22
N ASN A 86 -5.24 1.87 -22.20
CA ASN A 86 -5.68 0.48 -22.33
C ASN A 86 -5.12 -0.37 -21.18
N ASP A 87 -3.96 -0.01 -20.63
CA ASP A 87 -3.35 -0.70 -19.50
C ASP A 87 -4.18 -0.54 -18.22
N ILE A 88 -4.85 0.61 -18.06
CA ILE A 88 -5.82 0.82 -16.96
C ILE A 88 -7.00 -0.12 -17.12
N LYS A 89 -7.52 -0.27 -18.34
CA LYS A 89 -8.65 -1.15 -18.62
C LYS A 89 -8.29 -2.62 -18.44
N SER A 90 -7.09 -3.04 -18.85
CA SER A 90 -6.65 -4.43 -18.69
C SER A 90 -6.33 -4.77 -17.24
N SER A 91 -5.80 -3.82 -16.45
CA SER A 91 -5.56 -4.00 -15.02
C SER A 91 -6.82 -3.91 -14.16
N PHE A 92 -7.95 -3.47 -14.70
CA PHE A 92 -9.15 -3.17 -13.92
C PHE A 92 -9.64 -4.41 -13.16
N GLY A 93 -9.56 -4.35 -11.83
CA GLY A 93 -9.93 -5.42 -10.93
C GLY A 93 -9.06 -6.68 -11.00
N GLN A 94 -7.87 -6.61 -11.63
CA GLN A 94 -6.99 -7.77 -11.81
C GLN A 94 -6.70 -8.51 -10.50
N TYR A 95 -6.43 -7.77 -9.42
CA TYR A 95 -6.14 -8.32 -8.10
C TYR A 95 -7.26 -8.11 -7.08
N PHE A 96 -8.50 -7.95 -7.55
CA PHE A 96 -9.65 -7.69 -6.67
C PHE A 96 -9.82 -8.78 -5.59
N TRP A 97 -9.69 -10.05 -5.97
CA TRP A 97 -9.94 -11.18 -5.08
C TRP A 97 -8.81 -11.39 -4.06
N GLU A 98 -7.58 -11.14 -4.45
CA GLU A 98 -6.41 -11.24 -3.59
C GLU A 98 -6.48 -10.16 -2.51
N VAL A 99 -6.79 -8.92 -2.91
CA VAL A 99 -6.92 -7.78 -2.02
C VAL A 99 -8.09 -7.96 -1.05
N ILE A 100 -9.28 -8.34 -1.55
CA ILE A 100 -10.45 -8.51 -0.68
C ILE A 100 -10.25 -9.65 0.34
N THR A 101 -9.58 -10.74 -0.06
CA THR A 101 -9.37 -11.89 0.82
C THR A 101 -8.35 -11.57 1.92
N VAL A 102 -7.25 -10.89 1.59
CA VAL A 102 -6.28 -10.42 2.59
C VAL A 102 -6.93 -9.41 3.54
N GLY A 103 -7.65 -8.43 2.99
CA GLY A 103 -8.39 -7.44 3.79
C GLY A 103 -9.40 -8.10 4.73
N PHE A 104 -10.13 -9.10 4.26
CA PHE A 104 -11.09 -9.84 5.08
C PHE A 104 -10.43 -10.61 6.23
N VAL A 105 -9.29 -11.26 5.98
CA VAL A 105 -8.53 -11.96 7.03
C VAL A 105 -8.05 -11.00 8.12
N LEU A 106 -7.62 -9.80 7.73
CA LEU A 106 -7.15 -8.77 8.67
C LEU A 106 -8.28 -8.06 9.42
N TRP A 107 -9.47 -7.99 8.80
CA TRP A 107 -10.61 -7.27 9.35
C TRP A 107 -11.06 -7.79 10.72
N LEU A 108 -11.12 -9.13 10.91
CA LEU A 108 -11.54 -9.73 12.17
C LEU A 108 -10.61 -9.38 13.36
N PRO A 109 -9.28 -9.58 13.27
CA PRO A 109 -8.33 -9.13 14.28
C PRO A 109 -8.43 -7.63 14.57
N ILE A 110 -8.52 -6.79 13.53
CA ILE A 110 -8.60 -5.33 13.67
C ILE A 110 -9.86 -4.94 14.44
N MET A 111 -11.02 -5.52 14.10
CA MET A 111 -12.27 -5.28 14.83
C MET A 111 -12.15 -5.68 16.32
N LEU A 112 -11.45 -6.77 16.63
CA LEU A 112 -11.21 -7.18 18.02
C LEU A 112 -10.29 -6.21 18.76
N ILE A 113 -9.25 -5.71 18.09
CA ILE A 113 -8.34 -4.70 18.64
C ILE A 113 -9.10 -3.42 18.97
N ASP A 114 -9.92 -2.91 18.05
CA ASP A 114 -10.68 -1.68 18.25
C ASP A 114 -11.65 -1.80 19.43
N LYS A 115 -12.40 -2.91 19.51
CA LYS A 115 -13.32 -3.16 20.62
C LYS A 115 -12.59 -3.35 21.95
N GLY A 116 -11.47 -4.08 21.95
CA GLY A 116 -10.66 -4.32 23.14
C GLY A 116 -9.95 -3.07 23.64
N ALA A 117 -9.47 -2.22 22.73
CA ALA A 117 -8.85 -0.94 23.04
C ALA A 117 -9.85 0.04 23.67
N ALA A 118 -11.09 0.09 23.18
CA ALA A 118 -12.13 0.95 23.75
C ALA A 118 -12.43 0.67 25.23
N ALA A 119 -12.21 -0.57 25.69
CA ALA A 119 -12.41 -0.98 27.08
C ALA A 119 -11.19 -0.74 27.99
N ASN A 120 -10.05 -0.31 27.44
CA ASN A 120 -8.77 -0.21 28.15
C ASN A 120 -8.30 1.26 28.24
N PRO A 121 -7.92 1.77 29.43
CA PRO A 121 -7.32 3.11 29.57
C PRO A 121 -6.05 3.33 28.72
N TYR A 122 -5.29 2.27 28.43
CA TYR A 122 -4.12 2.27 27.54
C TYR A 122 -4.45 1.84 26.10
N GLY A 123 -5.73 1.68 25.78
CA GLY A 123 -6.22 1.20 24.49
C GLY A 123 -5.67 1.93 23.28
N PRO A 124 -5.68 3.28 23.24
CA PRO A 124 -5.15 4.03 22.10
C PRO A 124 -3.67 3.74 21.83
N PHE A 125 -2.86 3.63 22.88
CA PHE A 125 -1.44 3.30 22.74
C PHE A 125 -1.24 1.87 22.22
N LEU A 126 -1.98 0.90 22.77
CA LEU A 126 -1.90 -0.49 22.34
C LEU A 126 -2.34 -0.66 20.88
N ALA A 127 -3.44 0.00 20.48
CA ALA A 127 -3.93 0.00 19.11
C ALA A 127 -2.88 0.60 18.15
N ALA A 128 -2.30 1.76 18.49
CA ALA A 128 -1.26 2.39 17.69
C ALA A 128 -0.02 1.48 17.53
N ALA A 129 0.41 0.78 18.59
CA ALA A 129 1.52 -0.16 18.53
C ALA A 129 1.22 -1.34 17.60
N ILE A 130 0.02 -1.92 17.68
CA ILE A 130 -0.38 -3.04 16.81
C ILE A 130 -0.52 -2.58 15.36
N PHE A 131 -1.11 -1.41 15.12
CA PHE A 131 -1.23 -0.85 13.78
C PHE A 131 0.13 -0.51 13.15
N LEU A 132 1.08 -0.05 13.96
CA LEU A 132 2.45 0.10 13.51
C LEU A 132 3.09 -1.24 13.11
N LEU A 133 2.89 -2.29 13.92
CA LEU A 133 3.38 -3.63 13.59
C LEU A 133 2.75 -4.16 12.30
N LEU A 134 1.43 -4.03 12.14
CA LEU A 134 0.73 -4.42 10.91
C LEU A 134 1.24 -3.63 9.71
N PHE A 135 1.45 -2.32 9.86
CA PHE A 135 2.01 -1.48 8.82
C PHE A 135 3.38 -1.99 8.37
N ILE A 136 4.29 -2.27 9.30
CA ILE A 136 5.62 -2.77 8.99
C ILE A 136 5.54 -4.15 8.33
N LEU A 137 4.82 -5.09 8.94
CA LEU A 137 4.78 -6.48 8.50
C LEU A 137 4.14 -6.68 7.13
N LEU A 138 3.12 -5.90 6.83
CA LEU A 138 2.34 -6.04 5.62
C LEU A 138 2.66 -4.95 4.58
N ASN A 139 3.67 -4.11 4.84
CA ASN A 139 4.15 -3.14 3.84
C ASN A 139 4.54 -3.82 2.51
N PRO A 140 5.18 -5.01 2.49
CA PRO A 140 5.47 -5.74 1.26
C PRO A 140 4.30 -6.56 0.70
N ALA A 141 3.13 -6.59 1.36
CA ALA A 141 2.00 -7.39 0.91
C ALA A 141 1.55 -7.07 -0.53
N PRO A 142 1.49 -5.80 -0.97
CA PRO A 142 1.26 -5.44 -2.37
C PRO A 142 2.22 -6.16 -3.33
N GLU A 143 3.53 -6.08 -3.07
CA GLU A 143 4.58 -6.71 -3.88
C GLU A 143 4.44 -8.23 -3.91
N VAL A 144 4.15 -8.84 -2.77
CA VAL A 144 3.88 -10.28 -2.68
C VAL A 144 2.67 -10.66 -3.53
N ILE A 145 1.59 -9.87 -3.49
CA ILE A 145 0.37 -10.12 -4.27
C ILE A 145 0.64 -10.08 -5.77
N TYR A 146 1.29 -9.03 -6.29
CA TYR A 146 1.44 -8.91 -7.75
C TYR A 146 2.64 -9.67 -8.33
N GLN A 147 3.75 -9.80 -7.58
CA GLN A 147 4.96 -10.48 -8.08
C GLN A 147 4.97 -11.99 -7.82
N ILE A 148 4.62 -12.41 -6.60
CA ILE A 148 4.70 -13.83 -6.20
C ILE A 148 3.36 -14.55 -6.48
N ARG A 149 2.24 -13.83 -6.31
CA ARG A 149 0.88 -14.35 -6.53
C ARG A 149 0.57 -15.64 -5.76
N PRO A 150 0.77 -15.66 -4.42
CA PRO A 150 0.43 -16.84 -3.63
C PRO A 150 -1.09 -17.08 -3.65
N GLY A 151 -1.50 -18.34 -3.73
CA GLY A 151 -2.91 -18.72 -3.80
C GLY A 151 -3.69 -18.59 -2.48
N SER A 152 -3.03 -18.17 -1.40
CA SER A 152 -3.62 -18.08 -0.05
C SER A 152 -3.31 -16.73 0.60
N PRO A 153 -4.29 -16.09 1.28
CA PRO A 153 -4.06 -14.83 2.00
C PRO A 153 -3.09 -14.99 3.18
N LEU A 154 -3.02 -16.16 3.79
CA LEU A 154 -2.07 -16.42 4.88
C LEU A 154 -0.64 -16.54 4.37
N ASP A 155 -0.47 -17.06 3.14
CA ASP A 155 0.83 -17.08 2.49
C ASP A 155 1.29 -15.67 2.13
N VAL A 156 0.38 -14.75 1.77
CA VAL A 156 0.74 -13.33 1.62
C VAL A 156 1.33 -12.78 2.92
N ILE A 157 0.63 -12.95 4.04
CA ILE A 157 1.08 -12.46 5.36
C ILE A 157 2.41 -13.09 5.75
N ARG A 158 2.55 -14.41 5.57
CA ARG A 158 3.77 -15.14 5.89
C ARG A 158 4.95 -14.66 5.05
N LEU A 159 4.79 -14.56 3.74
CA LEU A 159 5.86 -14.13 2.83
C LEU A 159 6.24 -12.66 3.08
N SER A 160 5.27 -11.80 3.40
CA SER A 160 5.58 -10.42 3.81
C SER A 160 6.39 -10.38 5.10
N TYR A 161 6.05 -11.21 6.09
CA TYR A 161 6.84 -11.35 7.33
C TYR A 161 8.27 -11.84 7.04
N GLU A 162 8.42 -12.93 6.28
CA GLU A 162 9.73 -13.49 5.92
C GLU A 162 10.58 -12.44 5.20
N PHE A 163 9.99 -11.73 4.23
CA PHE A 163 10.67 -10.66 3.50
C PHE A 163 11.15 -9.53 4.42
N VAL A 164 10.32 -9.07 5.35
CA VAL A 164 10.71 -8.01 6.30
C VAL A 164 11.87 -8.47 7.17
N ILE A 165 11.81 -9.68 7.74
CA ILE A 165 12.89 -10.17 8.59
C ILE A 165 14.22 -10.23 7.84
N GLU A 166 14.20 -10.63 6.58
CA GLU A 166 15.39 -10.76 5.74
C GLU A 166 15.91 -9.42 5.20
N ASN A 167 15.04 -8.43 4.97
CA ASN A 167 15.36 -7.22 4.18
C ASN A 167 14.93 -5.90 4.82
N TRP A 168 14.67 -5.85 6.14
CA TRP A 168 14.11 -4.65 6.78
C TRP A 168 14.98 -3.40 6.59
N ILE A 169 16.31 -3.54 6.52
CA ILE A 169 17.22 -2.40 6.35
C ILE A 169 17.03 -1.82 4.95
N GLU A 170 17.20 -2.65 3.92
CA GLU A 170 17.11 -2.26 2.52
C GLU A 170 15.72 -1.74 2.17
N TRP A 171 14.69 -2.30 2.79
CA TRP A 171 13.31 -1.94 2.55
C TRP A 171 12.89 -0.63 3.25
N PHE A 172 13.19 -0.49 4.55
CA PHE A 172 12.70 0.65 5.34
C PHE A 172 13.69 1.81 5.45
N LEU A 173 15.00 1.61 5.24
CA LEU A 173 15.98 2.70 5.34
C LEU A 173 15.73 3.81 4.31
N PRO A 174 15.46 3.52 3.01
CA PRO A 174 15.12 4.58 2.05
C PRO A 174 13.87 5.35 2.46
N LEU A 175 12.83 4.63 2.92
CA LEU A 175 11.60 5.24 3.41
C LEU A 175 11.85 6.14 4.63
N ALA A 176 12.63 5.67 5.60
CA ALA A 176 12.99 6.42 6.79
C ALA A 176 13.73 7.72 6.45
N LEU A 177 14.65 7.68 5.48
CA LEU A 177 15.38 8.88 5.04
C LEU A 177 14.46 9.90 4.35
N VAL A 178 13.51 9.45 3.53
CA VAL A 178 12.53 10.31 2.87
C VAL A 178 11.53 10.90 3.87
N VAL A 179 11.12 10.12 4.87
CA VAL A 179 10.13 10.53 5.87
C VAL A 179 10.73 11.34 7.01
N ALA A 180 12.03 11.18 7.33
CA ALA A 180 12.71 11.83 8.44
C ALA A 180 12.49 13.36 8.54
N PRO A 181 12.50 14.15 7.43
CA PRO A 181 12.24 15.59 7.49
C PRO A 181 10.84 15.95 8.00
N PHE A 182 9.86 15.06 7.86
CA PHE A 182 8.48 15.26 8.33
C PHE A 182 8.29 14.87 9.81
N GLY A 183 9.31 14.28 10.44
CA GLY A 183 9.32 13.90 11.84
C GLY A 183 8.54 12.60 12.15
N LEU A 184 8.77 12.06 13.35
CA LEU A 184 8.15 10.81 13.81
C LEU A 184 6.63 10.92 13.95
N SER A 185 6.10 12.11 14.25
CA SER A 185 4.65 12.34 14.37
C SER A 185 3.90 12.06 13.06
N PHE A 186 4.49 12.42 11.93
CA PHE A 186 3.93 12.13 10.61
C PHE A 186 3.90 10.62 10.34
N PHE A 187 4.99 9.92 10.67
CA PHE A 187 5.08 8.48 10.55
C PHE A 187 4.01 7.75 11.38
N PHE A 188 3.82 8.15 12.65
CA PHE A 188 2.78 7.58 13.51
C PHE A 188 1.36 7.88 13.01
N THR A 189 1.13 9.10 12.50
CA THR A 189 -0.17 9.47 11.92
C THR A 189 -0.50 8.59 10.70
N ILE A 190 0.51 8.36 9.87
CA ILE A 190 0.41 7.51 8.68
C ILE A 190 0.16 6.05 9.08
N SER A 191 0.92 5.50 10.04
CA SER A 191 0.75 4.11 10.48
C SER A 191 -0.60 3.86 11.16
N GLU A 192 -1.10 4.81 11.96
CA GLU A 192 -2.39 4.67 12.64
C GLU A 192 -3.58 4.77 11.67
N ARG A 193 -3.47 5.58 10.61
CA ARG A 193 -4.49 5.68 9.55
C ARG A 193 -4.47 4.46 8.63
N MET A 194 -3.29 4.05 8.16
CA MET A 194 -3.16 2.88 7.30
C MET A 194 -3.44 1.58 8.05
N GLY A 195 -3.09 1.47 9.33
CA GLY A 195 -3.41 0.30 10.14
C GLY A 195 -4.92 0.14 10.40
N ARG A 196 -5.64 1.25 10.67
CA ARG A 196 -7.11 1.23 10.84
C ARG A 196 -7.87 0.96 9.54
N GLY A 197 -7.35 1.44 8.41
CA GLY A 197 -7.89 1.17 7.06
C GLY A 197 -7.38 -0.13 6.44
N ALA A 198 -6.73 -1.00 7.22
CA ALA A 198 -6.12 -2.26 6.80
C ALA A 198 -5.27 -2.11 5.52
N LEU A 199 -4.35 -1.13 5.42
CA LEU A 199 -3.45 -0.87 4.28
C LEU A 199 -4.17 -0.61 2.94
N LEU A 200 -5.49 -0.64 2.92
CA LEU A 200 -6.27 -0.54 1.71
C LEU A 200 -6.83 0.88 1.51
N ASP A 201 -7.06 1.66 2.56
CA ASP A 201 -7.53 3.05 2.44
C ASP A 201 -6.40 4.07 2.13
N PHE A 202 -5.65 3.86 1.04
CA PHE A 202 -4.62 4.81 0.56
C PHE A 202 -5.17 6.23 0.32
N PHE A 203 -6.47 6.34 0.01
CA PHE A 203 -7.11 7.60 -0.40
C PHE A 203 -7.39 8.58 0.74
N GLN A 204 -7.42 8.14 2.00
CA GLN A 204 -7.59 9.06 3.15
C GLN A 204 -6.36 9.95 3.39
N ILE A 205 -5.23 9.68 2.74
CA ILE A 205 -4.02 10.52 2.78
C ILE A 205 -4.10 11.68 1.76
N LEU A 206 -4.81 11.50 0.64
CA LEU A 206 -4.96 12.52 -0.41
C LEU A 206 -5.99 13.61 -0.08
N ILE A 207 -6.89 13.35 0.88
CA ILE A 207 -7.95 14.29 1.32
C ILE A 207 -7.45 15.07 2.55
N LEU A 208 -6.22 15.59 2.47
CA LEU A 208 -5.68 16.56 3.44
C LEU A 208 -6.28 17.95 3.21
#